data_AF-A0A1A0GZ62-F1
#
_entry.id   AF-A0A1A0GZ62-F1
#
_cell.length_a   1.000
_cell.length_b   1.000
_cell.length_c   1.000
_cell.angle_alpha   90.00
_cell.angle_beta   90.00
_cell.angle_gamma   90.00
#
_symmetry.space_group_name_H-M   'P 1'
#
loop_
_entity.id
_entity.type
_entity.pdbx_description
1 polymer ?
#
loop_
_entity_poly.entity_id
_entity_poly.type
_entity_poly.pdbx_seq_one_letter_code
_entity_poly.pdbx_strand_id
1 'polypeptide(L)'
;NTVINNESQFYLGNLAVNPEVFYSVVDTSLFTIMVSVQNQARSCVTIRMTGQEFENSGKVALNSLSMNTTSDCNITVSESFLNTGNIFFGISAGEYVALKFSITSATSWYNSGKFIFFVAHGEIVNLQIYCHAGPRDFNSIRNDGVVCLNNTTWQVNTNVDGNGCVALGSGGQLYL
;
A
#
# COMPACT_ATOMS: atom_id res chain seq x y z
N ASN A 1 -24.03 3.61 -5.72
CA ASN A 1 -24.30 3.57 -4.27
C ASN A 1 -23.02 3.92 -3.53
N THR A 2 -22.95 5.14 -3.00
CA THR A 2 -21.81 5.62 -2.21
C THR A 2 -22.18 5.50 -0.74
N VAL A 3 -21.37 4.80 0.05
CA VAL A 3 -21.50 4.76 1.51
C VAL A 3 -20.61 5.86 2.08
N ILE A 4 -21.18 6.76 2.89
CA ILE A 4 -20.45 7.84 3.57
C ILE A 4 -20.52 7.55 5.06
N ASN A 5 -19.36 7.48 5.72
CA ASN A 5 -19.26 7.40 7.17
C ASN A 5 -18.44 8.58 7.69
N ASN A 6 -18.94 9.24 8.75
CA ASN A 6 -18.35 10.43 9.37
C ASN A 6 -17.68 10.11 10.73
N GLU A 7 -17.50 8.84 11.06
CA GLU A 7 -16.79 8.44 12.28
C GLU A 7 -15.28 8.71 12.15
N SER A 8 -14.66 9.12 13.26
CA SER A 8 -13.21 9.36 13.33
C SER A 8 -12.41 8.05 13.21
N GLN A 9 -12.99 6.93 13.63
CA GLN A 9 -12.45 5.59 13.50
C GLN A 9 -13.54 4.66 12.97
N PHE A 10 -13.22 3.85 11.97
CA PHE A 10 -14.17 2.91 11.40
C PHE A 10 -13.54 1.54 11.18
N TYR A 11 -14.27 0.49 11.60
CA TYR A 11 -13.89 -0.90 11.46
C TYR A 11 -14.90 -1.62 10.56
N LEU A 12 -14.41 -2.22 9.49
CA LEU A 12 -15.24 -3.05 8.63
C LEU A 12 -14.73 -4.50 8.62
N GLY A 13 -15.61 -5.44 8.97
CA GLY A 13 -15.31 -6.87 9.03
C GLY A 13 -14.99 -7.47 7.67
N ASN A 14 -15.93 -7.38 6.72
CA ASN A 14 -15.77 -7.85 5.35
C ASN A 14 -16.18 -6.74 4.36
N LEU A 15 -15.32 -6.44 3.38
CA LEU A 15 -15.65 -5.58 2.24
C LEU A 15 -15.50 -6.37 0.94
N ALA A 16 -16.60 -6.61 0.24
CA ALA A 16 -16.59 -7.04 -1.16
C ALA A 16 -17.03 -5.85 -2.03
N VAL A 17 -16.11 -5.33 -2.85
CA VAL A 17 -16.43 -4.29 -3.83
C VAL A 17 -16.59 -4.96 -5.19
N ASN A 18 -17.81 -4.91 -5.75
CA ASN A 18 -18.07 -5.47 -7.08
C ASN A 18 -17.31 -4.70 -8.16
N PRO A 19 -17.02 -5.32 -9.32
CA PRO A 19 -16.49 -4.61 -10.48
C PRO A 19 -17.30 -3.35 -10.79
N GLU A 20 -16.61 -2.28 -11.21
CA GLU A 20 -17.21 -0.97 -11.54
C GLU A 20 -17.85 -0.20 -10.36
N VAL A 21 -17.73 -0.70 -9.13
CA VAL A 21 -18.14 0.03 -7.92
C VAL A 21 -16.94 0.72 -7.28
N PHE A 22 -17.10 1.98 -6.91
CA PHE A 22 -16.11 2.75 -6.16
C PHE A 22 -16.50 2.78 -4.69
N TYR A 23 -15.58 2.35 -3.82
CA TYR A 23 -15.68 2.63 -2.40
C TYR A 23 -14.78 3.83 -2.09
N SER A 24 -15.23 4.75 -1.25
CA SER A 24 -14.50 5.99 -0.92
C SER A 24 -14.59 6.26 0.56
N VAL A 25 -13.45 6.44 1.20
CA VAL A 25 -13.34 6.87 2.60
C VAL A 25 -12.94 8.33 2.61
N VAL A 26 -13.69 9.20 3.29
CA VAL A 26 -13.38 10.63 3.32
C VAL A 26 -13.35 11.06 4.78
N ASP A 27 -12.39 11.90 5.15
CA ASP A 27 -12.24 12.54 6.45
C ASP A 27 -12.15 11.62 7.68
N THR A 28 -11.42 10.51 7.58
CA THR A 28 -11.19 9.57 8.71
C THR A 28 -9.75 9.66 9.23
N SER A 29 -9.57 9.68 10.56
CA SER A 29 -8.24 9.74 11.19
C SER A 29 -7.54 8.39 11.26
N LEU A 30 -8.30 7.30 11.36
CA LEU A 30 -7.81 5.92 11.27
C LEU A 30 -8.84 5.05 10.55
N PHE A 31 -8.44 4.46 9.42
CA PHE A 31 -9.29 3.55 8.65
C PHE A 31 -8.68 2.16 8.63
N THR A 32 -9.35 1.18 9.25
CA THR A 32 -8.92 -0.22 9.28
C THR A 32 -9.93 -1.11 8.56
N ILE A 33 -9.56 -1.67 7.40
CA ILE A 33 -10.30 -2.80 6.81
C ILE A 33 -9.55 -4.07 7.10
N MET A 34 -10.28 -5.11 7.50
CA MET A 34 -9.74 -6.43 7.79
C MET A 34 -9.64 -7.36 6.55
N VAL A 35 -9.89 -6.85 5.33
CA VAL A 35 -9.83 -7.57 4.03
C VAL A 35 -9.77 -6.57 2.83
N SER A 36 -9.73 -7.06 1.59
CA SER A 36 -9.57 -6.35 0.30
C SER A 36 -10.43 -5.07 0.11
N VAL A 37 -9.84 -4.04 -0.50
CA VAL A 37 -10.47 -2.70 -0.63
C VAL A 37 -10.16 -2.06 -1.98
N GLN A 38 -11.18 -1.56 -2.68
CA GLN A 38 -11.03 -0.63 -3.81
C GLN A 38 -11.46 0.78 -3.38
N ASN A 39 -10.49 1.64 -3.03
CA ASN A 39 -10.75 2.98 -2.50
C ASN A 39 -10.46 4.09 -3.53
N GLN A 40 -11.29 5.14 -3.62
CA GLN A 40 -11.06 6.41 -4.34
C GLN A 40 -11.16 7.64 -3.40
N ALA A 41 -10.87 7.43 -2.11
CA ALA A 41 -10.78 8.44 -1.07
C ALA A 41 -10.01 9.71 -1.49
N ARG A 42 -10.54 10.88 -1.10
CA ARG A 42 -9.90 12.21 -1.23
C ARG A 42 -9.28 12.75 0.06
N SER A 43 -9.27 11.95 1.13
CA SER A 43 -8.81 12.40 2.44
C SER A 43 -8.13 11.28 3.24
N CYS A 44 -6.91 11.47 3.76
CA CYS A 44 -6.39 10.52 4.75
C CYS A 44 -5.35 11.06 5.75
N VAL A 45 -5.39 10.48 6.97
CA VAL A 45 -4.41 10.63 8.06
C VAL A 45 -3.71 9.30 8.41
N THR A 46 -4.28 8.11 8.17
CA THR A 46 -3.55 6.81 8.09
C THR A 46 -4.48 5.74 7.53
N ILE A 47 -4.08 5.05 6.44
CA ILE A 47 -4.81 3.88 5.94
C ILE A 47 -4.08 2.62 6.37
N ARG A 48 -4.77 1.75 7.11
CA ARG A 48 -4.25 0.44 7.50
C ARG A 48 -5.19 -0.64 6.97
N MET A 49 -4.71 -1.53 6.13
CA MET A 49 -5.45 -2.74 5.78
C MET A 49 -4.82 -3.88 6.55
N THR A 50 -5.53 -4.44 7.53
CA THR A 50 -5.14 -5.69 8.18
C THR A 50 -5.98 -6.83 7.65
N GLY A 51 -5.65 -8.08 7.92
CA GLY A 51 -6.50 -9.19 7.50
C GLY A 51 -5.75 -10.50 7.44
N GLN A 52 -6.48 -11.57 7.13
CA GLN A 52 -5.86 -12.85 6.87
C GLN A 52 -5.16 -12.83 5.51
N GLU A 53 -5.90 -12.52 4.45
CA GLU A 53 -5.39 -12.47 3.08
C GLU A 53 -5.71 -11.13 2.43
N PHE A 54 -4.88 -10.73 1.46
CA PHE A 54 -5.14 -9.59 0.58
C PHE A 54 -4.97 -10.05 -0.87
N GLU A 55 -6.05 -9.95 -1.64
CA GLU A 55 -6.03 -10.16 -3.08
C GLU A 55 -6.53 -8.90 -3.80
N ASN A 56 -5.72 -8.41 -4.75
CA ASN A 56 -6.11 -7.34 -5.64
C ASN A 56 -5.89 -7.72 -7.11
N SER A 57 -6.97 -7.70 -7.89
CA SER A 57 -6.95 -7.82 -9.35
C SER A 57 -7.44 -6.56 -10.07
N GLY A 58 -7.87 -5.54 -9.31
CA GLY A 58 -8.48 -4.32 -9.81
C GLY A 58 -7.57 -3.09 -9.66
N LYS A 59 -8.15 -1.97 -9.21
CA LYS A 59 -7.41 -0.74 -8.91
C LYS A 59 -7.64 -0.35 -7.46
N VAL A 60 -6.57 -0.19 -6.69
CA VAL A 60 -6.60 0.33 -5.32
C VAL A 60 -5.87 1.67 -5.31
N ALA A 61 -6.49 2.71 -4.76
CA ALA A 61 -5.84 4.00 -4.57
C ALA A 61 -5.99 4.48 -3.13
N LEU A 62 -4.87 4.64 -2.44
CA LEU A 62 -4.75 5.26 -1.13
C LEU A 62 -4.11 6.62 -1.36
N ASN A 63 -4.90 7.68 -1.36
CA ASN A 63 -4.46 8.99 -1.85
C ASN A 63 -4.82 10.09 -0.85
N SER A 64 -3.80 10.76 -0.32
CA SER A 64 -3.91 11.95 0.54
C SER A 64 -3.13 13.16 0.01
N LEU A 65 -2.92 13.25 -1.31
CA LEU A 65 -2.09 14.30 -1.92
C LEU A 65 -2.57 15.74 -1.68
N SER A 66 -3.86 15.94 -1.41
CA SER A 66 -4.45 17.25 -1.13
C SER A 66 -4.42 17.65 0.35
N MET A 67 -3.76 16.87 1.21
CA MET A 67 -3.77 17.09 2.67
C MET A 67 -2.63 17.96 3.17
N ASN A 68 -2.91 18.75 4.22
CA ASN A 68 -1.90 19.56 4.92
C ASN A 68 -1.29 18.84 6.14
N THR A 69 -1.72 17.60 6.39
CA THR A 69 -1.27 16.76 7.51
C THR A 69 -0.52 15.55 6.98
N THR A 70 0.39 14.99 7.79
CA THR A 70 1.09 13.77 7.44
C THR A 70 0.17 12.55 7.42
N SER A 71 0.44 11.63 6.51
CA SER A 71 -0.36 10.41 6.33
C SER A 71 0.55 9.20 6.11
N ASP A 72 0.11 8.04 6.59
CA ASP A 72 0.76 6.76 6.33
C ASP A 72 -0.18 5.82 5.55
N CYS A 73 0.36 4.98 4.67
CA CYS A 73 -0.39 3.96 3.94
C CYS A 73 0.24 2.58 4.15
N ASN A 74 -0.49 1.70 4.85
CA ASN A 74 0.00 0.41 5.32
C ASN A 74 -0.96 -0.73 4.95
N ILE A 75 -0.42 -1.82 4.42
CA ILE A 75 -1.10 -3.11 4.28
C ILE A 75 -0.33 -4.14 5.12
N THR A 76 -1.01 -4.88 5.98
CA THR A 76 -0.41 -5.89 6.88
C THR A 76 -1.32 -7.09 6.99
N VAL A 77 -0.98 -8.18 6.32
CA VAL A 77 -1.77 -9.42 6.36
C VAL A 77 -1.09 -10.52 7.15
N SER A 78 -1.88 -11.32 7.87
CA SER A 78 -1.39 -12.43 8.69
C SER A 78 -1.15 -13.72 7.92
N GLU A 79 -1.50 -13.76 6.63
CA GLU A 79 -1.18 -14.85 5.71
C GLU A 79 -0.66 -14.30 4.37
N SER A 80 -1.47 -14.34 3.31
CA SER A 80 -1.04 -14.18 1.92
C SER A 80 -1.33 -12.77 1.38
N PHE A 81 -0.37 -12.21 0.64
CA PHE A 81 -0.54 -10.99 -0.15
C PHE A 81 -0.38 -11.31 -1.64
N LEU A 82 -1.40 -10.96 -2.44
CA LEU A 82 -1.48 -11.20 -3.88
C LEU A 82 -1.95 -9.92 -4.60
N ASN A 83 -1.10 -9.38 -5.48
CA ASN A 83 -1.45 -8.27 -6.37
C ASN A 83 -1.23 -8.63 -7.85
N THR A 84 -2.32 -8.67 -8.62
CA THR A 84 -2.32 -8.74 -10.10
C THR A 84 -2.86 -7.46 -10.74
N GLY A 85 -3.45 -6.57 -9.92
CA GLY A 85 -4.00 -5.29 -10.34
C GLY A 85 -3.03 -4.10 -10.18
N ASN A 86 -3.58 -2.90 -10.03
CA ASN A 86 -2.82 -1.67 -9.82
C ASN A 86 -3.08 -1.14 -8.42
N ILE A 87 -2.01 -0.76 -7.71
CA ILE A 87 -2.07 -0.14 -6.39
C ILE A 87 -1.31 1.19 -6.46
N PHE A 88 -1.96 2.26 -6.00
CA PHE A 88 -1.40 3.59 -5.90
C PHE A 88 -1.44 4.05 -4.44
N PHE A 89 -0.29 4.37 -3.86
CA PHE A 89 -0.16 5.07 -2.59
C PHE A 89 0.41 6.46 -2.84
N GLY A 90 -0.34 7.48 -2.43
CA GLY A 90 0.02 8.88 -2.59
C GLY A 90 -0.16 9.64 -1.30
N ILE A 91 0.88 10.29 -0.80
CA ILE A 91 0.81 11.19 0.36
C ILE A 91 1.28 12.60 0.01
N SER A 92 0.72 13.61 0.66
CA SER A 92 1.00 15.02 0.35
C SER A 92 2.41 15.45 0.77
N ALA A 93 2.80 15.15 2.01
CA ALA A 93 4.04 15.63 2.60
C ALA A 93 4.82 14.49 3.25
N GLY A 94 6.07 14.35 2.82
CA GLY A 94 7.04 13.47 3.44
C GLY A 94 7.76 14.13 4.62
N GLU A 95 7.99 13.33 5.67
CA GLU A 95 8.91 13.64 6.75
C GLU A 95 10.16 12.79 6.57
N TYR A 96 11.34 13.40 6.70
CA TYR A 96 12.62 12.75 6.40
C TYR A 96 12.75 11.39 7.12
N VAL A 97 12.94 10.31 6.35
CA VAL A 97 13.21 8.94 6.84
C VAL A 97 12.01 8.35 7.63
N ALA A 98 10.84 8.97 7.59
CA ALA A 98 9.64 8.38 8.19
C ALA A 98 9.18 7.17 7.37
N LEU A 99 8.78 6.09 8.04
CA LEU A 99 8.12 4.94 7.41
C LEU A 99 6.66 5.31 7.11
N LYS A 100 6.43 5.83 5.90
CA LYS A 100 5.10 6.25 5.45
C LYS A 100 4.38 5.20 4.62
N PHE A 101 5.11 4.24 4.06
CA PHE A 101 4.56 3.16 3.26
C PHE A 101 5.01 1.80 3.77
N SER A 102 4.07 0.88 4.03
CA SER A 102 4.39 -0.50 4.41
C SER A 102 3.46 -1.51 3.75
N ILE A 103 4.02 -2.59 3.21
CA ILE A 103 3.26 -3.75 2.73
C ILE A 103 3.91 -5.01 3.31
N THR A 104 3.21 -5.65 4.24
CA THR A 104 3.72 -6.84 4.93
C THR A 104 2.75 -8.00 4.87
N SER A 105 3.30 -9.20 4.75
CA SER A 105 2.56 -10.46 4.85
C SER A 105 3.30 -11.46 5.74
N ALA A 106 2.62 -12.50 6.20
CA ALA A 106 3.23 -13.51 7.04
C ALA A 106 3.74 -14.72 6.25
N THR A 107 2.97 -15.22 5.26
CA THR A 107 3.22 -16.53 4.64
C THR A 107 3.62 -16.47 3.17
N SER A 108 3.09 -15.50 2.41
CA SER A 108 3.46 -15.31 1.00
C SER A 108 3.26 -13.87 0.55
N TRP A 109 4.09 -13.43 -0.38
CA TRP A 109 3.98 -12.12 -1.01
C TRP A 109 4.23 -12.23 -2.51
N TYR A 110 3.22 -11.91 -3.31
CA TYR A 110 3.30 -11.95 -4.77
C TYR A 110 2.74 -10.69 -5.42
N ASN A 111 3.50 -10.15 -6.37
CA ASN A 111 3.07 -9.07 -7.25
C ASN A 111 3.37 -9.42 -8.72
N SER A 112 2.34 -9.41 -9.57
CA SER A 112 2.47 -9.35 -11.04
C SER A 112 1.87 -8.07 -11.63
N GLY A 113 1.22 -7.27 -10.78
CA GLY A 113 0.61 -6.01 -11.14
C GLY A 113 1.56 -4.82 -11.00
N LYS A 114 0.97 -3.65 -10.75
CA LYS A 114 1.72 -2.39 -10.61
C LYS A 114 1.54 -1.77 -9.22
N PHE A 115 2.64 -1.36 -8.61
CA PHE A 115 2.67 -0.44 -7.49
C PHE A 115 3.17 0.94 -7.90
N ILE A 116 2.58 1.97 -7.34
CA ILE A 116 3.08 3.34 -7.41
C ILE A 116 3.09 3.91 -6.00
N PHE A 117 4.28 4.30 -5.53
CA PHE A 117 4.48 5.04 -4.30
C PHE A 117 4.87 6.47 -4.67
N PHE A 118 4.15 7.45 -4.12
CA PHE A 118 4.29 8.84 -4.49
C PHE A 118 4.17 9.77 -3.28
N VAL A 119 5.16 10.65 -3.13
CA VAL A 119 5.11 11.76 -2.17
C VAL A 119 5.15 13.07 -2.97
N ALA A 120 4.13 13.92 -2.81
CA ALA A 120 4.02 15.15 -3.61
C ALA A 120 5.07 16.21 -3.24
N HIS A 121 5.28 16.42 -1.95
CA HIS A 121 6.10 17.49 -1.40
C HIS A 121 6.90 17.01 -0.18
N GLY A 122 7.90 17.80 0.22
CA GLY A 122 8.72 17.51 1.39
C GLY A 122 9.81 16.48 1.11
N GLU A 123 10.27 15.84 2.18
CA GLU A 123 11.45 14.98 2.18
C GLU A 123 11.14 13.56 1.68
N ILE A 124 12.19 12.82 1.31
CA ILE A 124 12.08 11.41 0.92
C ILE A 124 11.61 10.58 2.13
N VAL A 125 10.68 9.66 1.88
CA VAL A 125 10.10 8.76 2.90
C VAL A 125 10.48 7.31 2.65
N ASN A 126 10.47 6.49 3.70
CA ASN A 126 10.79 5.08 3.61
C ASN A 126 9.58 4.23 3.19
N LEU A 127 9.87 3.26 2.33
CA LEU A 127 9.01 2.14 1.96
C LEU A 127 9.55 0.84 2.59
N GLN A 128 8.66 0.10 3.23
CA GLN A 128 8.91 -1.28 3.66
C GLN A 128 8.04 -2.25 2.86
N ILE A 129 8.68 -3.24 2.23
CA ILE A 129 8.00 -4.42 1.67
C ILE A 129 8.64 -5.64 2.30
N TYR A 130 7.84 -6.50 2.93
CA TYR A 130 8.38 -7.62 3.71
C TYR A 130 7.42 -8.81 3.80
N CYS A 131 7.96 -10.02 3.74
CA CYS A 131 7.24 -11.27 4.04
C CYS A 131 7.94 -11.96 5.22
N HIS A 132 7.23 -12.35 6.27
CA HIS A 132 7.85 -12.88 7.48
C HIS A 132 8.30 -14.35 7.37
N ALA A 133 7.64 -15.17 6.57
CA ALA A 133 7.97 -16.59 6.40
C ALA A 133 7.51 -17.11 5.04
N GLY A 134 8.45 -17.30 4.10
CA GLY A 134 8.18 -18.06 2.87
C GLY A 134 8.38 -19.57 3.10
N PRO A 135 7.63 -20.47 2.42
CA PRO A 135 7.75 -21.92 2.58
C PRO A 135 9.06 -22.53 2.04
N ARG A 136 9.97 -21.74 1.46
CA ARG A 136 11.26 -22.22 0.90
C ARG A 136 12.45 -21.36 1.28
N ASP A 137 12.25 -20.05 1.40
CA ASP A 137 13.27 -19.09 1.82
C ASP A 137 12.65 -18.11 2.82
N PHE A 138 13.25 -18.01 4.01
CA PHE A 138 12.87 -16.99 4.97
C PHE A 138 13.01 -15.61 4.33
N ASN A 139 12.03 -14.74 4.53
CA ASN A 139 12.06 -13.35 4.09
C ASN A 139 12.22 -13.19 2.57
N SER A 140 11.44 -13.92 1.77
CA SER A 140 11.38 -13.75 0.31
C SER A 140 10.03 -13.18 -0.12
N ILE A 141 10.09 -12.24 -1.07
CA ILE A 141 8.95 -11.73 -1.82
C ILE A 141 9.16 -12.05 -3.29
N ARG A 142 8.06 -12.25 -4.04
CA ARG A 142 8.13 -12.42 -5.49
C ARG A 142 7.47 -11.26 -6.21
N ASN A 143 8.24 -10.53 -7.00
CA ASN A 143 7.81 -9.44 -7.86
C ASN A 143 8.07 -9.78 -9.34
N ASP A 144 7.01 -10.18 -10.04
CA ASP A 144 6.97 -10.31 -11.50
C ASP A 144 6.37 -9.06 -12.19
N GLY A 145 5.95 -8.06 -11.40
CA GLY A 145 5.32 -6.82 -11.86
C GLY A 145 6.23 -5.60 -11.80
N VAL A 146 5.62 -4.41 -11.66
CA VAL A 146 6.34 -3.12 -11.62
C VAL A 146 6.14 -2.43 -10.28
N VAL A 147 7.22 -1.97 -9.67
CA VAL A 147 7.20 -1.10 -8.48
C VAL A 147 7.76 0.27 -8.84
N CYS A 148 6.94 1.33 -8.77
CA CYS A 148 7.38 2.69 -9.06
C CYS A 148 7.61 3.49 -7.78
N LEU A 149 8.81 4.06 -7.61
CA LEU A 149 9.18 4.90 -6.46
C LEU A 149 9.31 6.36 -6.89
N ASN A 150 8.49 7.26 -6.33
CA ASN A 150 8.61 8.71 -6.53
C ASN A 150 8.74 9.40 -5.19
N ASN A 151 9.85 10.09 -4.99
CA ASN A 151 10.22 10.72 -3.72
C ASN A 151 10.06 9.76 -2.52
N THR A 152 10.44 8.50 -2.76
CA THR A 152 10.32 7.37 -1.84
C THR A 152 11.60 6.55 -1.93
N THR A 153 12.11 6.10 -0.80
CA THR A 153 13.26 5.20 -0.74
C THR A 153 12.84 3.81 -0.31
N TRP A 154 13.36 2.79 -0.99
CA TRP A 154 13.21 1.40 -0.57
C TRP A 154 14.58 0.83 -0.22
N GLN A 155 14.78 0.56 1.07
CA GLN A 155 15.91 -0.22 1.55
C GLN A 155 15.50 -1.69 1.58
N VAL A 156 16.00 -2.47 0.62
CA VAL A 156 15.64 -3.87 0.45
C VAL A 156 16.29 -4.69 1.58
N ASN A 157 15.43 -5.29 2.41
CA ASN A 157 15.83 -6.14 3.54
C ASN A 157 15.20 -7.54 3.46
N THR A 158 14.80 -7.93 2.25
CA THR A 158 14.11 -9.18 1.90
C THR A 158 14.66 -9.66 0.56
N ASN A 159 14.71 -10.97 0.33
CA ASN A 159 15.02 -11.51 -0.98
C ASN A 159 13.90 -11.15 -1.95
N VAL A 160 14.24 -10.59 -3.11
CA VAL A 160 13.27 -10.22 -4.14
C VAL A 160 13.49 -11.12 -5.34
N ASP A 161 12.59 -12.08 -5.52
CA ASP A 161 12.58 -12.98 -6.67
C ASP A 161 11.63 -12.49 -7.76
N GLY A 162 11.84 -12.96 -8.99
CA GLY A 162 10.94 -12.72 -10.11
C GLY A 162 11.57 -11.90 -11.23
N ASN A 163 10.79 -11.71 -12.30
CA ASN A 163 11.23 -11.02 -13.53
C ASN A 163 10.73 -9.58 -13.62
N GLY A 164 10.17 -9.06 -12.54
CA GLY A 164 9.64 -7.70 -12.47
C GLY A 164 10.74 -6.64 -12.42
N CYS A 165 10.33 -5.39 -12.27
CA CYS A 165 11.26 -4.27 -12.18
C CYS A 165 10.87 -3.24 -11.11
N VAL A 166 11.88 -2.52 -10.63
CA VAL A 166 11.71 -1.33 -9.79
C VAL A 166 12.06 -0.12 -10.64
N ALA A 167 11.09 0.76 -10.86
CA ALA A 167 11.25 2.00 -11.60
C ALA A 167 11.47 3.17 -10.63
N LEU A 168 12.59 3.87 -10.80
CA LEU A 168 12.92 5.06 -10.02
C LEU A 168 12.45 6.31 -10.76
N GLY A 169 11.44 6.98 -10.20
CA GLY A 169 11.01 8.29 -10.63
C GLY A 169 11.79 9.42 -9.94
N SER A 170 11.26 10.63 -10.01
CA SER A 170 11.90 11.81 -9.38
C SER A 170 12.08 11.60 -7.88
N GLY A 171 13.31 11.73 -7.38
CA GLY A 171 13.64 11.51 -5.96
C GLY A 171 13.48 10.06 -5.47
N GLY A 172 13.20 9.11 -6.36
CA GLY A 172 13.13 7.69 -6.01
C GLY A 172 14.51 7.12 -5.72
N GLN A 173 14.63 6.33 -4.65
CA GLN A 173 15.88 5.70 -4.25
C GLN A 173 15.67 4.20 -3.97
N LEU A 174 16.67 3.40 -4.33
CA LEU A 174 16.70 1.96 -4.08
C LEU A 174 18.07 1.61 -3.50
N TYR A 175 18.07 0.94 -2.36
CA TYR A 175 19.26 0.40 -1.71
C TYR A 175 19.11 -1.12 -1.62
N LEU A 176 20.07 -1.83 -2.21
CA LEU A 176 20.14 -3.29 -2.29
C LEU A 176 21.02 -3.87 -1.18
#